data_AF-A0A522DRB0-F1
#
_entry.id   AF-A0A522DRB0-F1
#
_cell.length_a   1.000
_cell.length_b   1.000
_cell.length_c   1.000
_cell.angle_alpha   90.00
_cell.angle_beta   90.00
_cell.angle_gamma   90.00
#
_symmetry.space_group_name_H-M   'P 1'
#
loop_
_entity.id
_entity.type
_entity.pdbx_description
1 polymer ?
#
loop_
_entity_poly.entity_id
_entity_poly.type
_entity_poly.pdbx_seq_one_letter_code
_entity_poly.pdbx_strand_id
1 'polypeptide(L)' 'MKILVFDNYDSFTYNLVHLVEKITHNKVDVYRN' A
#
# COMPACT_ATOMS: atom_id res chain seq x y z
N MET A 1 -4.17 -12.17 -4.91
CA MET A 1 -2.86 -12.03 -4.22
C MET A 1 -3.10 -11.10 -3.04
N LYS A 2 -2.60 -11.40 -1.84
CA LYS A 2 -2.75 -10.50 -0.67
C LYS A 2 -1.48 -9.68 -0.56
N ILE A 3 -1.58 -8.35 -0.64
CA ILE A 3 -0.46 -7.41 -0.58
C ILE A 3 -0.60 -6.61 0.70
N LEU A 4 0.42 -6.69 1.55
CA LEU A 4 0.49 -6.01 2.84
C LEU A 4 1.59 -4.95 2.79
N VAL A 5 1.26 -3.73 3.16
CA VAL A 5 2.21 -2.62 3.27
C VAL A 5 2.32 -2.18 4.73
N PHE A 6 3.53 -2.13 5.24
CA PHE A 6 3.84 -1.55 6.54
C PHE A 6 4.19 -0.08 6.39
N ASP A 7 3.38 0.77 7.01
CA ASP A 7 3.57 2.22 7.03
C ASP A 7 4.31 2.63 8.30
N ASN A 8 5.49 3.26 8.15
CA ASN A 8 6.32 3.74 9.26
C ASN A 8 6.12 5.23 9.58
N TYR A 9 4.96 5.80 9.19
CA TYR A 9 4.65 7.23 9.23
C TYR A 9 5.32 8.07 8.14
N ASP A 10 5.69 7.46 7.02
CA ASP A 10 6.15 8.20 5.84
C ASP A 10 4.97 8.60 4.94
N SER A 11 4.95 9.88 4.56
CA SER A 11 3.96 10.44 3.65
C SER A 11 3.95 9.78 2.26
N PHE A 12 5.04 9.10 1.89
CA PHE A 12 5.16 8.41 0.61
C PHE A 12 4.36 7.09 0.54
N THR A 13 4.04 6.47 1.68
CA THR A 13 3.37 5.16 1.74
C THR A 13 2.08 5.12 0.90
N TYR A 14 1.31 6.21 0.89
CA TYR A 14 0.08 6.32 0.10
C TYR A 14 0.30 6.31 -1.41
N ASN A 15 1.38 6.91 -1.90
CA ASN A 15 1.71 6.91 -3.32
C ASN A 15 2.02 5.50 -3.81
N LEU A 16 2.76 4.75 -2.98
CA LEU A 16 3.13 3.36 -3.24
C LEU A 16 1.88 2.46 -3.27
N VAL A 17 1.00 2.60 -2.28
CA VAL A 17 -0.28 1.87 -2.20
C VAL A 17 -1.12 2.13 -3.46
N HIS A 18 -1.31 3.41 -3.82
CA HIS A 18 -2.12 3.77 -4.98
C HIS A 18 -1.55 3.22 -6.30
N LEU A 19 -0.22 3.26 -6.46
CA LEU A 19 0.45 2.70 -7.63
C LEU A 19 0.25 1.17 -7.72
N VAL A 20 0.42 0.46 -6.60
CA VAL A 20 0.28 -1.00 -6.54
C VAL A 20 -1.15 -1.43 -6.80
N GLU A 21 -2.15 -0.73 -6.24
CA GLU A 21 -3.57 -0.98 -6.53
C GLU A 21 -3.88 -0.79 -8.02
N LYS A 22 -3.31 0.26 -8.64
CA LYS A 22 -3.51 0.53 -10.07
C LYS A 22 -2.89 -0.54 -10.97
N ILE A 23 -1.72 -1.07 -10.64
CA ILE A 23 -1.05 -2.11 -11.45
C ILE A 23 -1.71 -3.46 -11.25
N THR A 24 -2.04 -3.80 -10.01
CA THR A 24 -2.51 -5.15 -9.66
C THR A 24 -4.02 -5.30 -9.75
N HIS A 25 -4.76 -4.19 -9.86
CA HIS A 25 -6.22 -4.14 -9.80
C HIS A 25 -6.79 -4.85 -8.57
N ASN A 26 -6.00 -4.92 -7.49
CA ASN A 26 -6.34 -5.55 -6.22
C ASN A 26 -6.19 -4.52 -5.11
N LYS A 27 -7.01 -4.64 -4.07
CA LYS A 27 -6.86 -3.82 -2.87
C LYS A 27 -5.59 -4.19 -2.11
N VAL A 28 -4.90 -3.17 -1.60
CA VAL A 28 -3.72 -3.32 -0.76
C VAL A 28 -4.10 -3.02 0.69
N ASP A 29 -3.70 -3.90 1.60
CA ASP A 29 -3.94 -3.68 3.03
C ASP A 29 -2.74 -2.93 3.63
N VAL A 30 -3.00 -1.81 4.28
CA VAL A 30 -1.97 -0.98 4.93
C VAL A 30 -2.10 -1.10 6.43
N TYR A 31 -1.01 -1.51 7.09
CA TYR A 31 -0.93 -1.55 8.55
C TYR A 31 0.12 -0.56 9.02
N ARG A 32 -0.26 0.25 10.00
CA ARG A 32 0.63 1.20 10.68
C ARG A 32 1.18 0.54 11.94
N ASN A 33 2.46 0.75 12.20
CA ASN A 33 3.09 0.34 13.46
C ASN A 33 2.77 1.32 14.58
#